data_AF-A0A7S2PC54-F1
#
_entry.id   AF-A0A7S2PC54-F1
#
_cell.length_a   1.000
_cell.length_b   1.000
_cell.length_c   1.000
_cell.angle_alpha   90.00
_cell.angle_beta   90.00
_cell.angle_gamma   90.00
#
_symmetry.space_group_name_H-M   'P 1'
#
loop_
_entity.id
_entity.type
_entity.pdbx_description
1 polymer ?
#
loop_
_entity_poly.entity_id
_entity_poly.type
_entity_poly.pdbx_seq_one_letter_code
_entity_poly.pdbx_strand_id
1 'polypeptide(L)'
;EEAKRAEAARSEEAKRAVAGGGELTYAMGGGLACLAVVALCCGVGFLVFRRYLKNAWEQGQIRQALAICDVLSFPLVVMPGEFFRSLQRLIPYEQARNSELLLSLDDAQSARDFFEVIGRLSVFFSHQWTSFTAPDPSGAQLRAMRSSLHPLARQYHCDVDDMYVWVDYFSIPQV
;
A
#
# COMPACT_ATOMS: atom_id res chain seq x y z
N GLU A 1 -16.93 -56.87 75.14
CA GLU A 1 -17.52 -55.58 74.70
C GLU A 1 -16.46 -54.60 74.18
N GLU A 2 -15.29 -54.52 74.82
CA GLU A 2 -14.17 -53.65 74.40
C GLU A 2 -13.63 -53.91 72.99
N ALA A 3 -13.53 -55.17 72.55
CA ALA A 3 -13.04 -55.51 71.21
C ALA A 3 -13.92 -54.92 70.08
N LYS A 4 -15.25 -54.89 70.27
CA LYS A 4 -16.18 -54.28 69.30
C LYS A 4 -16.07 -52.75 69.27
N ARG A 5 -15.74 -52.12 70.41
CA ARG A 5 -15.52 -50.65 70.48
C ARG A 5 -14.21 -50.25 69.80
N ALA A 6 -13.15 -51.05 69.93
CA ALA A 6 -11.87 -50.82 69.25
C ALA A 6 -11.98 -50.99 67.73
N GLU A 7 -12.75 -51.96 67.26
CA GLU A 7 -12.99 -52.17 65.81
C GLU A 7 -13.86 -51.07 65.20
N ALA A 8 -14.87 -50.59 65.93
CA ALA A 8 -15.68 -49.44 65.51
C ALA A 8 -14.85 -48.14 65.44
N ALA A 9 -13.94 -47.91 66.40
CA ALA A 9 -13.04 -46.76 66.38
C ALA A 9 -12.08 -46.79 65.18
N ARG A 10 -11.48 -47.96 64.88
CA ARG A 10 -10.61 -48.14 63.70
C ARG A 10 -11.37 -47.98 62.37
N SER A 11 -12.64 -48.42 62.32
CA SER A 11 -13.51 -48.25 61.16
C SER A 11 -13.88 -46.79 60.91
N GLU A 12 -14.15 -46.02 61.98
CA GLU A 12 -14.35 -44.57 61.89
C GLU A 12 -13.09 -43.82 61.45
N GLU A 13 -11.92 -44.17 61.99
CA GLU A 13 -10.64 -43.56 61.62
C GLU A 13 -10.29 -43.82 60.15
N ALA A 14 -10.50 -45.04 59.67
CA ALA A 14 -10.30 -45.39 58.26
C ALA A 14 -11.27 -44.63 57.34
N LYS A 15 -12.53 -44.45 57.74
CA LYS A 15 -13.51 -43.67 56.97
C LYS A 15 -13.16 -42.18 56.93
N ARG A 16 -12.66 -41.60 58.03
CA ARG A 16 -12.19 -40.21 58.07
C ARG A 16 -10.93 -39.99 57.23
N ALA A 17 -10.00 -40.95 57.23
CA ALA A 17 -8.79 -40.90 56.41
C ALA A 17 -9.11 -40.98 54.90
N VAL A 18 -10.08 -41.82 54.50
CA VAL A 18 -10.53 -41.93 53.10
C VAL A 18 -11.31 -40.69 52.66
N ALA A 19 -12.15 -40.11 53.54
CA ALA A 19 -12.89 -38.89 53.23
C ALA A 19 -11.96 -37.67 53.05
N GLY A 20 -10.91 -37.53 53.87
CA GLY A 20 -9.94 -36.45 53.75
C GLY A 20 -9.05 -36.51 52.49
N GLY A 21 -8.81 -37.70 51.94
CA GLY A 21 -8.03 -37.88 50.70
C GLY A 21 -8.78 -37.48 49.42
N GLY A 22 -10.11 -37.56 49.44
CA GLY A 22 -10.97 -37.18 48.31
C GLY A 22 -11.07 -35.65 48.13
N GLU A 23 -11.27 -34.91 49.23
CA GLU A 23 -11.44 -33.45 49.13
C GLU A 23 -10.17 -32.73 48.63
N LEU A 24 -8.98 -33.22 49.01
CA LEU A 24 -7.71 -32.64 48.58
C LEU A 24 -7.46 -32.85 47.06
N THR A 25 -7.88 -33.99 46.51
CA THR A 25 -7.72 -34.30 45.08
C THR A 25 -8.70 -33.51 44.19
N TYR A 26 -9.95 -33.31 44.63
CA TYR A 26 -10.90 -32.45 43.90
C TYR A 26 -10.50 -30.97 43.93
N ALA A 27 -9.99 -30.46 45.07
CA ALA A 27 -9.52 -29.08 45.18
C ALA A 27 -8.30 -28.80 44.28
N MET A 28 -7.35 -29.73 44.20
CA MET A 28 -6.19 -29.61 43.30
C MET A 28 -6.57 -29.70 41.82
N GLY A 29 -7.51 -30.59 41.45
CA GLY A 29 -8.01 -30.73 40.09
C GLY A 29 -8.77 -29.49 39.59
N GLY A 30 -9.60 -28.89 40.45
CA GLY A 30 -10.33 -27.65 40.13
C GLY A 30 -9.41 -26.44 39.91
N GLY A 31 -8.38 -26.29 40.74
CA GLY A 31 -7.39 -25.21 40.61
C GLY A 31 -6.61 -25.26 39.29
N LEU A 32 -6.18 -26.46 38.87
CA LEU A 32 -5.48 -26.67 37.60
C LEU A 32 -6.38 -26.37 36.39
N ALA A 33 -7.65 -26.76 36.43
CA ALA A 33 -8.60 -26.45 35.37
C ALA A 33 -8.83 -24.94 35.22
N CYS A 34 -8.98 -24.21 36.34
CA CYS A 34 -9.10 -22.75 36.31
C CYS A 34 -7.84 -22.08 35.73
N LEU A 35 -6.65 -22.52 36.13
CA LEU A 35 -5.39 -22.00 35.58
C LEU A 35 -5.26 -22.26 34.08
N ALA A 36 -5.67 -23.43 33.60
CA ALA A 36 -5.67 -23.76 32.19
C ALA A 36 -6.63 -22.87 31.39
N VAL A 37 -7.83 -22.61 31.92
CA VAL A 37 -8.81 -21.70 31.29
C VAL A 37 -8.29 -20.27 31.25
N VAL A 38 -7.70 -19.76 32.34
CA VAL A 38 -7.12 -18.42 32.37
C VAL A 38 -5.97 -18.31 31.36
N ALA A 39 -5.07 -19.30 31.33
CA ALA A 39 -3.96 -19.32 30.37
C ALA A 39 -4.46 -19.36 28.91
N LEU A 40 -5.51 -20.13 28.63
CA LEU A 40 -6.14 -20.19 27.31
C LEU A 40 -6.75 -18.83 26.92
N CYS A 41 -7.51 -18.21 27.83
CA CYS A 41 -8.11 -16.88 27.60
C CYS A 41 -7.03 -15.81 27.37
N CYS A 42 -5.96 -15.80 28.16
CA CYS A 42 -4.81 -14.91 27.96
C CYS A 42 -4.11 -15.17 26.62
N GLY A 43 -3.92 -16.45 26.24
CA GLY A 43 -3.32 -16.82 24.97
C GLY A 43 -4.15 -16.38 23.76
N VAL A 44 -5.46 -16.61 23.78
CA VAL A 44 -6.38 -16.16 22.73
C VAL A 44 -6.41 -14.62 22.68
N GLY A 45 -6.51 -13.95 23.84
CA GLY A 45 -6.45 -12.50 23.92
C GLY A 45 -5.17 -11.93 23.32
N PHE A 46 -4.02 -12.54 23.63
CA PHE A 46 -2.73 -12.16 23.07
C PHE A 46 -2.65 -12.37 21.55
N LEU A 47 -3.19 -13.47 21.02
CA LEU A 47 -3.25 -13.73 19.57
C LEU A 47 -4.13 -12.70 18.84
N VAL A 48 -5.31 -12.41 19.39
CA VAL A 48 -6.21 -11.38 18.86
C VAL A 48 -5.54 -10.01 18.90
N PHE A 49 -4.90 -9.65 20.02
CA PHE A 49 -4.18 -8.40 20.17
C PHE A 49 -3.01 -8.28 19.19
N ARG A 50 -2.21 -9.33 18.99
CA ARG A 50 -1.14 -9.35 17.99
C ARG A 50 -1.67 -9.19 16.58
N ARG A 51 -2.80 -9.82 16.26
CA ARG A 51 -3.45 -9.70 14.95
C ARG A 51 -4.00 -8.28 14.74
N TYR A 52 -4.59 -7.69 15.77
CA TYR A 52 -5.02 -6.29 15.75
C TYR A 52 -3.85 -5.34 15.50
N LEU A 53 -2.74 -5.48 16.24
CA LEU A 53 -1.55 -4.66 16.04
C LEU A 53 -0.95 -4.82 14.64
N LYS A 54 -0.88 -6.05 14.13
CA LYS A 54 -0.39 -6.31 12.76
C LYS A 54 -1.28 -5.62 11.72
N ASN A 55 -2.60 -5.79 11.82
CA ASN A 55 -3.54 -5.15 10.92
C ASN A 55 -3.47 -3.62 11.02
N ALA A 56 -3.35 -3.07 12.23
CA ALA A 56 -3.24 -1.63 12.44
C ALA A 56 -1.95 -1.07 11.81
N TRP A 57 -0.84 -1.80 11.90
CA TRP A 57 0.42 -1.43 11.26
C TRP A 57 0.32 -1.48 9.72
N GLU A 58 -0.21 -2.56 9.16
CA GLU A 58 -0.45 -2.69 7.71
C GLU A 58 -1.35 -1.58 7.19
N GLN A 59 -2.44 -1.28 7.91
CA GLN A 59 -3.34 -0.16 7.56
C GLN A 59 -2.66 1.20 7.68
N GLY A 60 -1.78 1.38 8.66
CA GLY A 60 -0.95 2.58 8.80
C GLY A 60 -0.03 2.78 7.60
N GLN A 61 0.64 1.72 7.15
CA GLN A 61 1.49 1.76 5.96
C GLN A 61 0.69 2.06 4.69
N ILE A 62 -0.46 1.43 4.51
CA ILE A 62 -1.36 1.69 3.36
C ILE A 62 -1.80 3.15 3.37
N ARG A 63 -2.25 3.69 4.51
CA ARG A 63 -2.67 5.10 4.61
C ARG A 63 -1.54 6.06 4.29
N GLN A 64 -0.33 5.78 4.76
CA GLN A 64 0.84 6.60 4.45
C GLN A 64 1.17 6.55 2.95
N ALA A 65 1.08 5.37 2.33
CA ALA A 65 1.26 5.19 0.90
C ALA A 65 0.15 5.87 0.08
N LEU A 66 -1.07 5.96 0.57
CA LEU A 66 -2.15 6.69 -0.09
C LEU A 66 -2.02 8.20 0.07
N ALA A 67 -1.56 8.68 1.23
CA ALA A 67 -1.37 10.11 1.47
C ALA A 67 -0.35 10.75 0.51
N ILE A 68 0.66 9.99 0.07
CA ILE A 68 1.61 10.47 -0.96
C ILE A 68 1.02 10.46 -2.38
N CYS A 69 -0.06 9.72 -2.63
CA CYS A 69 -0.73 9.72 -3.95
C CYS A 69 -1.60 10.97 -4.16
N ASP A 70 -2.05 11.60 -3.08
CA ASP A 70 -2.85 12.83 -3.13
C ASP A 70 -1.99 14.10 -3.22
N VAL A 71 -0.67 13.98 -3.13
CA VAL A 71 0.26 15.10 -3.16
C VAL A 71 1.29 14.91 -4.28
N LEU A 72 1.36 15.88 -5.18
CA LEU A 72 2.47 15.95 -6.13
C LEU A 72 3.72 16.42 -5.38
N SER A 73 4.69 15.53 -5.19
CA SER A 73 5.99 15.90 -4.60
C SER A 73 6.84 16.77 -5.54
N PHE A 74 6.53 16.71 -6.83
CA PHE A 74 7.13 17.50 -7.90
C PHE A 74 6.03 17.87 -8.90
N PRO A 75 6.15 19.02 -9.60
CA PRO A 75 5.18 19.40 -10.61
C PRO A 75 5.01 18.33 -11.69
N LEU A 76 3.77 18.10 -12.11
CA LEU A 76 3.48 17.31 -13.29
C LEU A 76 3.73 18.18 -14.53
N VAL A 77 4.71 17.79 -15.35
CA VAL A 77 5.14 18.56 -16.51
C VAL A 77 4.66 17.88 -17.78
N VAL A 78 3.88 18.62 -18.58
CA VAL A 78 3.27 18.12 -19.82
C VAL A 78 3.48 19.08 -20.98
N MET A 79 3.47 18.55 -22.20
CA MET A 79 3.57 19.33 -23.44
C MET A 79 2.27 19.21 -24.24
N PRO A 80 1.72 20.29 -24.82
CA PRO A 80 0.54 20.16 -25.67
C PRO A 80 0.79 19.23 -26.86
N GLY A 81 -0.18 18.40 -27.21
CA GLY A 81 -0.07 17.37 -28.23
C GLY A 81 0.30 17.91 -29.61
N GLU A 82 -0.23 19.07 -29.98
CA GLU A 82 0.09 19.76 -31.23
C GLU A 82 1.59 20.08 -31.33
N PHE A 83 2.15 20.72 -30.29
CA PHE A 83 3.57 21.06 -30.22
C PHE A 83 4.43 19.80 -30.20
N PHE A 84 4.07 18.80 -29.41
CA PHE A 84 4.82 17.54 -29.37
C PHE A 84 4.89 16.85 -30.74
N ARG A 85 3.80 16.89 -31.51
CA ARG A 85 3.74 16.36 -32.87
C ARG A 85 4.64 17.14 -33.85
N SER A 86 4.93 18.41 -33.60
CA SER A 86 5.80 19.24 -34.43
C SER A 86 7.30 18.98 -34.21
N LEU A 87 7.66 18.37 -33.07
CA LEU A 87 9.05 18.11 -32.70
C LEU A 87 9.78 17.23 -33.72
N GLN A 88 10.93 17.70 -34.19
CA GLN A 88 11.83 16.93 -35.06
C GLN A 88 12.81 16.07 -34.27
N ARG A 89 13.08 16.46 -33.01
CA ARG A 89 13.94 15.75 -32.06
C ARG A 89 13.43 15.99 -30.65
N LEU A 90 13.78 15.10 -29.73
CA LEU A 90 13.58 15.35 -28.32
C LEU A 90 14.49 16.51 -27.90
N ILE A 91 13.90 17.50 -27.24
CA ILE A 91 14.59 18.68 -26.74
C ILE A 91 14.80 18.54 -25.23
N PRO A 92 15.98 18.86 -24.69
CA PRO A 92 16.21 18.79 -23.25
C PRO A 92 15.16 19.55 -22.45
N TYR A 93 14.84 19.05 -21.26
CA TYR A 93 13.91 19.62 -20.30
C TYR A 93 14.15 21.11 -20.08
N GLU A 94 15.40 21.53 -19.85
CA GLU A 94 15.74 22.93 -19.61
C GLU A 94 15.40 23.79 -20.83
N GLN A 95 15.67 23.27 -22.03
CA GLN A 95 15.35 23.97 -23.27
C GLN A 95 13.83 24.08 -23.45
N ALA A 96 13.11 22.99 -23.27
CA ALA A 96 11.65 22.95 -23.39
C ALA A 96 10.96 23.87 -22.37
N ARG A 97 11.43 23.84 -21.11
CA ARG A 97 10.97 24.70 -20.02
C ARG A 97 11.24 26.17 -20.30
N ASN A 98 12.48 26.52 -20.65
CA ASN A 98 12.88 27.91 -20.89
C ASN A 98 12.24 28.50 -22.15
N SER A 99 11.76 27.65 -23.06
CA SER A 99 11.03 28.04 -24.26
C SER A 99 9.51 28.04 -24.05
N GLU A 100 9.03 27.86 -22.82
CA GLU A 100 7.61 27.84 -22.45
C GLU A 100 6.79 26.79 -23.23
N LEU A 101 7.44 25.69 -23.65
CA LEU A 101 6.78 24.59 -24.37
C LEU A 101 6.14 23.57 -23.42
N LEU A 102 6.37 23.72 -22.12
CA LEU A 102 5.91 22.82 -21.07
C LEU A 102 4.92 23.55 -20.18
N LEU A 103 3.79 22.89 -19.91
CA LEU A 103 2.85 23.27 -18.86
C LEU A 103 3.25 22.54 -17.58
N SER A 104 3.45 23.31 -16.50
CA SER A 104 3.72 22.80 -15.15
C SER A 104 2.43 22.82 -14.34
N LEU A 105 2.04 21.67 -13.80
CA LEU A 105 0.92 21.51 -12.88
C LEU A 105 1.50 21.22 -11.50
N ASP A 106 1.61 22.25 -10.68
CA ASP A 106 2.46 22.23 -9.47
C ASP A 106 1.83 21.46 -8.29
N ASP A 107 0.52 21.23 -8.32
CA ASP A 107 -0.21 20.54 -7.27
C ASP A 107 -1.27 19.59 -7.84
N ALA A 108 -1.67 18.61 -7.01
CA ALA A 108 -2.59 17.56 -7.43
C ALA A 108 -3.99 18.09 -7.78
N GLN A 109 -4.44 19.19 -7.15
CA GLN A 109 -5.74 19.78 -7.45
C GLN A 109 -5.71 20.42 -8.84
N SER A 110 -4.68 21.22 -9.14
CA SER A 110 -4.47 21.81 -10.47
C SER A 110 -4.42 20.73 -11.56
N ALA A 111 -3.75 19.59 -11.31
CA ALA A 111 -3.72 18.48 -12.26
C ALA A 111 -5.10 17.83 -12.47
N ARG A 112 -5.85 17.59 -11.39
CA ARG A 112 -7.22 17.05 -11.46
C ARG A 112 -8.15 18.00 -12.20
N ASP A 113 -8.12 19.29 -11.87
CA ASP A 113 -8.95 20.29 -12.53
C ASP A 113 -8.63 20.35 -14.03
N PHE A 114 -7.35 20.26 -14.38
CA PHE A 114 -6.91 20.31 -15.77
C PHE A 114 -7.35 19.10 -16.61
N PHE A 115 -7.22 17.88 -16.09
CA PHE A 115 -7.53 16.67 -16.85
C PHE A 115 -8.98 16.20 -16.68
N GLU A 116 -9.51 16.23 -15.46
CA GLU A 116 -10.84 15.68 -15.16
C GLU A 116 -11.95 16.72 -15.34
N VAL A 117 -11.76 17.94 -14.84
CA VAL A 117 -12.82 18.97 -14.87
C VAL A 117 -12.90 19.67 -16.22
N ILE A 118 -11.76 20.10 -16.76
CA ILE A 118 -11.69 20.72 -18.10
C ILE A 118 -11.82 19.66 -19.20
N GLY A 119 -11.54 18.39 -18.91
CA GLY A 119 -11.68 17.28 -19.85
C GLY A 119 -10.53 17.15 -20.84
N ARG A 120 -9.30 17.50 -20.44
CA ARG A 120 -8.10 17.29 -21.26
C ARG A 120 -7.63 15.83 -21.17
N LEU A 121 -7.05 15.32 -22.24
CA LEU A 121 -6.52 13.95 -22.25
C LEU A 121 -5.02 13.95 -21.96
N SER A 122 -4.58 13.23 -20.93
CA SER A 122 -3.16 12.99 -20.67
C SER A 122 -2.67 11.73 -21.38
N VAL A 123 -1.52 11.81 -22.03
CA VAL A 123 -0.83 10.66 -22.64
C VAL A 123 0.57 10.54 -22.05
N PHE A 124 0.84 9.44 -21.36
CA PHE A 124 2.15 9.14 -20.83
C PHE A 124 2.99 8.33 -21.81
N PHE A 125 4.24 8.75 -22.01
CA PHE A 125 5.28 7.95 -22.65
C PHE A 125 6.49 7.82 -21.74
N SER A 126 6.98 6.59 -21.58
CA SER A 126 8.30 6.35 -21.02
C SER A 126 9.32 6.29 -22.15
N HIS A 127 10.35 7.13 -22.06
CA HIS A 127 11.41 7.24 -23.05
C HIS A 127 12.69 6.58 -22.53
N GLN A 128 13.26 5.67 -23.32
CA GLN A 128 14.50 5.00 -22.99
C GLN A 128 15.71 5.74 -23.56
N TRP A 129 16.75 5.94 -22.76
CA TRP A 129 18.02 6.48 -23.25
C TRP A 129 18.81 5.39 -23.99
N THR A 130 19.09 5.58 -25.29
CA THR A 130 19.59 4.50 -26.19
C THR A 130 21.00 4.71 -26.74
N SER A 131 21.70 5.79 -26.36
CA SER A 131 23.11 6.04 -26.73
C SER A 131 23.87 6.75 -25.62
N PHE A 132 25.19 6.65 -25.57
CA PHE A 132 26.00 7.39 -24.58
C PHE A 132 25.94 8.92 -24.74
N THR A 133 25.64 9.41 -25.95
CA THR A 133 25.75 10.84 -26.28
C THR A 133 24.42 11.51 -26.60
N ALA A 134 23.36 10.73 -26.83
CA ALA A 134 22.05 11.26 -27.21
C ALA A 134 20.92 10.36 -26.67
N PRO A 135 19.77 10.94 -26.26
CA PRO A 135 18.65 10.18 -25.71
C PRO A 135 18.00 9.25 -26.75
N ASP A 136 17.73 9.78 -27.95
CA ASP A 136 17.16 9.06 -29.09
C ASP A 136 17.95 9.39 -30.38
N PRO A 137 19.13 8.77 -30.59
CA PRO A 137 20.00 9.09 -31.73
C PRO A 137 19.34 8.79 -33.08
N SER A 138 18.39 7.85 -33.12
CA SER A 138 17.69 7.45 -34.34
C SER A 138 16.39 8.22 -34.59
N GLY A 139 15.88 8.94 -33.58
CA GLY A 139 14.55 9.53 -33.57
C GLY A 139 13.40 8.52 -33.61
N ALA A 140 13.67 7.22 -33.44
CA ALA A 140 12.67 6.17 -33.61
C ALA A 140 11.60 6.21 -32.53
N GLN A 141 11.99 6.47 -31.28
CA GLN A 141 11.05 6.58 -30.17
C GLN A 141 10.17 7.81 -30.36
N LEU A 142 10.75 8.96 -30.72
CA LEU A 142 9.97 10.16 -30.99
C LEU A 142 8.96 9.96 -32.13
N ARG A 143 9.36 9.32 -33.24
CA ARG A 143 8.44 9.01 -34.34
C ARG A 143 7.31 8.09 -33.89
N ALA A 144 7.62 7.06 -33.11
CA ALA A 144 6.62 6.14 -32.56
C ALA A 144 5.61 6.87 -31.66
N MET A 145 6.09 7.65 -30.69
CA MET A 145 5.25 8.46 -29.79
C MET A 145 4.33 9.39 -30.59
N ARG A 146 4.88 10.18 -31.53
CA ARG A 146 4.11 11.09 -32.39
C ARG A 146 3.06 10.37 -33.22
N SER A 147 3.41 9.21 -33.79
CA SER A 147 2.48 8.42 -34.63
C SER A 147 1.31 7.83 -33.86
N SER A 148 1.44 7.66 -32.54
CA SER A 148 0.39 7.10 -31.68
C SER A 148 -0.70 8.10 -31.27
N LEU A 149 -0.42 9.41 -31.34
CA LEU A 149 -1.36 10.44 -30.88
C LEU A 149 -2.67 10.43 -31.68
N HIS A 150 -2.62 10.30 -33.01
CA HIS A 150 -3.84 10.28 -33.83
C HIS A 150 -4.72 9.05 -33.59
N PRO A 151 -4.17 7.82 -33.54
CA PRO A 151 -4.94 6.64 -33.12
C PRO A 151 -5.59 6.82 -31.74
N LEU A 152 -4.86 7.37 -30.76
CA LEU A 152 -5.40 7.63 -29.43
C LEU A 152 -6.52 8.67 -29.46
N ALA A 153 -6.31 9.80 -30.14
CA ALA A 153 -7.34 10.83 -30.32
C ALA A 153 -8.65 10.25 -30.88
N ARG A 154 -8.55 9.38 -31.91
CA ARG A 154 -9.71 8.68 -32.48
C ARG A 154 -10.37 7.72 -31.49
N GLN A 155 -9.58 6.97 -30.72
CA GLN A 155 -10.08 6.01 -29.74
C GLN A 155 -10.82 6.70 -28.59
N TYR A 156 -10.36 7.87 -28.17
CA TYR A 156 -10.93 8.64 -27.06
C TYR A 156 -11.90 9.74 -27.53
N HIS A 157 -12.20 9.81 -28.84
CA HIS A 157 -13.12 10.78 -29.43
C HIS A 157 -12.78 12.24 -29.11
N CYS A 158 -11.49 12.60 -29.15
CA CYS A 158 -11.00 13.96 -28.94
C CYS A 158 -10.07 14.41 -30.09
N ASP A 159 -9.72 15.69 -30.13
CA ASP A 159 -8.68 16.20 -31.02
C ASP A 159 -7.30 16.10 -30.38
N VAL A 160 -6.24 16.08 -31.19
CA VAL A 160 -4.85 16.06 -30.69
C VAL A 160 -4.51 17.33 -29.90
N ASP A 161 -5.20 18.43 -30.20
CA ASP A 161 -5.02 19.73 -29.55
C ASP A 161 -5.60 19.73 -28.12
N ASP A 162 -6.49 18.77 -27.80
CA ASP A 162 -7.00 18.53 -26.45
C ASP A 162 -6.12 17.56 -25.64
N MET A 163 -5.07 17.01 -26.26
CA MET A 163 -4.16 16.06 -25.63
C MET A 163 -2.94 16.78 -25.07
N TYR A 164 -2.43 16.26 -23.95
CA TYR A 164 -1.20 16.70 -23.33
C TYR A 164 -0.30 15.50 -23.08
N VAL A 165 0.92 15.60 -23.57
CA VAL A 165 1.90 14.54 -23.56
C VAL A 165 2.82 14.71 -22.36
N TRP A 166 2.82 13.71 -21.49
CA TRP A 166 3.79 13.56 -20.42
C TRP A 166 4.87 12.58 -20.87
N VAL A 167 6.10 13.08 -21.04
CA VAL A 167 7.26 12.22 -21.29
C VAL A 167 8.19 12.29 -20.08
N ASP A 168 8.61 11.15 -19.54
CA ASP A 168 9.55 11.09 -18.42
C ASP A 168 10.87 11.85 -18.68
N TYR A 169 11.31 11.89 -19.94
CA TYR A 169 12.44 12.69 -20.40
C TYR A 169 12.28 14.20 -20.11
N PHE A 170 11.06 14.74 -20.15
CA PHE A 170 10.79 16.15 -19.79
C PHE A 170 10.57 16.34 -18.28
N SER A 171 10.80 15.33 -17.46
CA SER A 171 10.62 15.39 -16.00
C SER A 171 11.95 15.27 -15.24
N ILE A 172 13.07 15.20 -15.96
CA ILE A 172 14.41 15.05 -15.37
C ILE A 172 15.34 16.10 -16.03
N PRO A 173 16.15 16.83 -15.27
CA PRO A 173 17.20 17.69 -15.84
C PRO A 173 18.24 16.89 -16.65
N GLN A 174 18.73 17.43 -17.78
CA GLN A 174 19.78 16.84 -18.61
C GLN A 174 21.13 17.58 -18.56
N VAL A 175 21.26 18.57 -17.66
CA VAL A 175 22.50 19.32 -17.40
C VAL A 175 23.73 18.44 -17.15
#